data_AF-A0A6L9ZPZ0-F1
#
_entry.id   AF-A0A6L9ZPZ0-F1
#
_cell.length_a   1.000
_cell.length_b   1.000
_cell.length_c   1.000
_cell.angle_alpha   90.00
_cell.angle_beta   90.00
_cell.angle_gamma   90.00
#
_symmetry.space_group_name_H-M   'P 1'
#
loop_
_entity.id
_entity.type
_entity.pdbx_description
1 polymer ?
#
loop_
_entity_poly.entity_id
_entity_poly.type
_entity_poly.pdbx_seq_one_letter_code
_entity_poly.pdbx_strand_id
1 'polypeptide(L)'
;MSDSIIELLDELPSDNLTVKTLNALDFVVPGEWENVVGFDKTIEAITGETDADRIMDIRNKAIELYNDPDNGYQGAIWYYNLVDNVDGALAAAAMAEIVSEKIPFLSFLGSLTPKADTTQSVDLCLKIVAELIAYSKLNGLPILNPGEFVTNLTEEYSGPSLMRMAALVCLDGLIPLGPDFLQKVQDTLDGEGESAFADNAVFGAISDTIPGDDKFGFIRETFGAVQGWMDNLVGSVGLTPESIFDKIGGFIDFSDDALDVVAAFLDKTTNYFQHTGTQSVARKLIERAAEEV
;
A
#
# COMPACT_ATOMS: atom_id res chain seq x y z
N MET A 1 -11.55 -20.58 4.83
CA MET A 1 -10.10 -20.82 4.84
C MET A 1 -9.49 -19.51 4.41
N SER A 2 -8.53 -18.96 5.15
CA SER A 2 -7.73 -17.85 4.62
C SER A 2 -6.93 -18.37 3.45
N ASP A 3 -6.88 -17.64 2.34
CA ASP A 3 -6.04 -18.01 1.20
C ASP A 3 -4.60 -18.18 1.64
N SER A 4 -3.93 -19.13 1.01
CA SER A 4 -2.49 -19.26 1.14
C SER A 4 -1.78 -18.08 0.48
N ILE A 5 -0.59 -17.73 0.97
CA ILE A 5 0.27 -16.74 0.30
C ILE A 5 0.57 -17.09 -1.17
N ILE A 6 0.51 -18.38 -1.51
CA ILE A 6 0.62 -18.87 -2.87
C ILE A 6 -0.54 -18.38 -3.72
N GLU A 7 -1.78 -18.65 -3.29
CA GLU A 7 -2.98 -18.22 -4.00
C GLU A 7 -2.99 -16.69 -4.16
N LEU A 8 -2.67 -15.96 -3.09
CA LEU A 8 -2.60 -14.50 -3.13
C LEU A 8 -1.61 -13.98 -4.19
N LEU A 9 -0.47 -14.65 -4.38
CA LEU A 9 0.55 -14.23 -5.35
C LEU A 9 0.28 -14.75 -6.77
N ASP A 10 -0.31 -15.94 -6.90
CA ASP A 10 -0.69 -16.54 -8.17
C ASP A 10 -1.89 -15.81 -8.81
N GLU A 11 -2.76 -15.23 -7.98
CA GLU A 11 -3.95 -14.47 -8.41
C GLU A 11 -3.68 -12.98 -8.66
N LEU A 12 -2.47 -12.48 -8.35
CA LEU A 12 -2.12 -11.10 -8.68
C LEU A 12 -2.26 -10.86 -10.19
N PRO A 13 -2.83 -9.72 -10.60
CA PRO A 13 -2.98 -9.41 -12.02
C PRO A 13 -1.61 -9.24 -12.67
N SER A 14 -1.39 -9.91 -13.80
CA SER A 14 -0.18 -9.70 -14.61
C SER A 14 -0.28 -8.45 -15.49
N ASP A 15 -1.50 -8.07 -15.88
CA ASP A 15 -1.79 -6.91 -16.72
C ASP A 15 -3.19 -6.37 -16.38
N ASN A 16 -3.24 -5.30 -15.59
CA ASN A 16 -4.45 -4.52 -15.31
C ASN A 16 -4.05 -3.04 -15.11
N LEU A 17 -5.02 -2.20 -14.74
CA LEU A 17 -4.74 -0.78 -14.52
C LEU A 17 -3.79 -0.53 -13.34
N THR A 18 -3.86 -1.32 -12.26
CA THR A 18 -2.88 -1.23 -11.15
C THR A 18 -1.46 -1.43 -11.68
N VAL A 19 -1.23 -2.51 -12.42
CA VAL A 19 0.08 -2.84 -13.02
C VAL A 19 0.53 -1.76 -14.00
N LYS A 20 -0.37 -1.24 -14.83
CA LYS A 20 -0.04 -0.17 -15.79
C LYS A 20 0.34 1.12 -15.07
N THR A 21 -0.40 1.49 -14.02
CA THR A 21 -0.11 2.67 -13.20
C THR A 21 1.23 2.52 -12.49
N LEU A 22 1.51 1.38 -11.86
CA LEU A 22 2.79 1.13 -11.21
C LEU A 22 3.97 1.16 -12.20
N ASN A 23 3.82 0.55 -13.38
CA ASN A 23 4.83 0.66 -14.46
C ASN A 23 5.01 2.11 -14.94
N ALA A 24 3.92 2.89 -15.02
CA ALA A 24 3.99 4.30 -15.40
C ALA A 24 4.72 5.15 -14.34
N LEU A 25 4.73 4.71 -13.08
CA LEU A 25 5.45 5.33 -11.96
C LEU A 25 6.90 4.85 -11.82
N ASP A 26 7.39 3.97 -12.71
CA ASP A 26 8.79 3.50 -12.66
C ASP A 26 9.79 4.67 -12.71
N PHE A 27 9.49 5.77 -13.39
CA PHE A 27 10.37 6.95 -13.41
C PHE A 27 10.59 7.60 -12.02
N VAL A 28 9.72 7.34 -11.05
CA VAL A 28 9.83 7.84 -9.67
C VAL A 28 10.88 7.05 -8.89
N VAL A 29 10.91 5.73 -9.09
CA VAL A 29 11.86 4.80 -8.45
C VAL A 29 12.39 3.81 -9.49
N PRO A 30 13.30 4.26 -10.39
CA PRO A 30 13.63 3.52 -11.61
C PRO A 30 14.20 2.13 -11.39
N GLY A 31 13.53 1.12 -11.94
CA GLY A 31 13.97 -0.28 -11.90
C GLY A 31 13.78 -0.95 -10.54
N GLU A 32 13.15 -0.27 -9.57
CA GLU A 32 12.90 -0.84 -8.25
C GLU A 32 11.80 -1.91 -8.29
N TRP A 33 10.86 -1.84 -9.24
CA TRP A 33 9.73 -2.75 -9.24
C TRP A 33 9.53 -3.44 -10.59
N GLU A 34 9.25 -4.75 -10.50
CA GLU A 34 8.79 -5.58 -11.60
C GLU A 34 7.55 -6.35 -11.14
N ASN A 35 6.58 -6.53 -12.04
CA ASN A 35 5.40 -7.32 -11.76
C ASN A 35 5.66 -8.83 -11.88
N VAL A 36 6.36 -9.39 -10.89
CA VAL A 36 6.51 -10.85 -10.78
C VAL A 36 5.24 -11.43 -10.15
N VAL A 37 4.54 -12.27 -10.92
CA VAL A 37 3.31 -12.96 -10.54
C VAL A 37 3.56 -14.46 -10.56
N GLY A 38 3.08 -15.16 -9.54
CA GLY A 38 3.28 -16.59 -9.36
C GLY A 38 4.33 -16.89 -8.29
N PHE A 39 4.00 -17.78 -7.35
CA PHE A 39 4.86 -18.07 -6.20
C PHE A 39 6.23 -18.61 -6.59
N ASP A 40 6.27 -19.63 -7.45
CA ASP A 40 7.54 -20.27 -7.85
C ASP A 40 8.41 -19.32 -8.68
N LYS A 41 7.80 -18.53 -9.58
CA LYS A 41 8.51 -17.49 -10.33
C LYS A 41 9.10 -16.42 -9.41
N THR A 42 8.41 -16.11 -8.31
CA THR A 42 8.91 -15.16 -7.32
C THR A 42 10.06 -15.75 -6.52
N ILE A 43 10.04 -17.05 -6.21
CA ILE A 43 11.20 -17.76 -5.65
C ILE A 43 12.40 -17.66 -6.60
N GLU A 44 12.21 -17.97 -7.88
CA GLU A 44 13.26 -17.89 -8.90
C GLU A 44 13.83 -16.46 -8.99
N ALA A 45 12.95 -15.45 -9.03
CA ALA A 45 13.35 -14.04 -9.15
C ALA A 45 14.13 -13.52 -7.93
N ILE A 46 13.78 -13.96 -6.72
CA ILE A 46 14.42 -13.51 -5.47
C ILE A 46 15.72 -14.26 -5.21
N THR A 47 15.70 -15.59 -5.37
CA THR A 47 16.80 -16.45 -4.91
C THR A 47 17.78 -16.79 -6.03
N GLY A 48 17.36 -16.68 -7.30
CA GLY A 48 18.09 -17.16 -8.46
C GLY A 48 18.09 -18.69 -8.60
N GLU A 49 17.32 -19.40 -7.76
CA GLU A 49 17.21 -20.86 -7.80
C GLU A 49 16.45 -21.33 -9.05
N THR A 50 16.87 -22.45 -9.61
CA THR A 50 16.24 -23.09 -10.78
C THR A 50 16.00 -24.59 -10.59
N ASP A 51 16.56 -25.19 -9.52
CA ASP A 51 16.32 -26.57 -9.15
C ASP A 51 14.92 -26.74 -8.57
N ALA A 52 14.12 -27.63 -9.18
CA ALA A 52 12.72 -27.82 -8.84
C ALA A 52 12.51 -28.37 -7.43
N ASP A 53 13.42 -29.23 -6.94
CA ASP A 53 13.32 -29.77 -5.58
C ASP A 53 13.62 -28.66 -4.56
N ARG A 54 14.63 -27.83 -4.82
CA ARG A 54 14.95 -26.68 -3.97
C ARG A 54 13.84 -25.63 -3.95
N ILE A 55 13.24 -25.30 -5.10
CA ILE A 55 12.08 -24.40 -5.18
C ILE A 55 10.92 -24.95 -4.35
N MET A 56 10.66 -26.26 -4.43
CA MET A 56 9.62 -26.92 -3.64
C MET A 56 9.89 -26.89 -2.13
N ASP A 57 11.14 -27.04 -1.70
CA ASP A 57 11.53 -26.93 -0.29
C ASP A 57 11.28 -25.51 0.25
N ILE A 58 11.72 -24.49 -0.50
CA ILE A 58 11.47 -23.07 -0.17
C ILE A 58 9.97 -22.80 -0.10
N ARG A 59 9.20 -23.29 -1.08
CA ARG A 59 7.74 -23.15 -1.12
C ARG A 59 7.08 -23.74 0.12
N ASN A 60 7.43 -24.97 0.48
CA ASN A 60 6.87 -25.65 1.65
C ASN A 60 7.22 -24.90 2.94
N LYS A 61 8.46 -24.43 3.06
CA LYS A 61 8.88 -23.66 4.24
C LYS A 61 8.18 -22.30 4.33
N ALA A 62 7.97 -21.63 3.20
CA ALA A 62 7.21 -20.39 3.14
C ALA A 62 5.75 -20.59 3.59
N ILE A 63 5.09 -21.68 3.19
CA ILE A 63 3.73 -22.01 3.67
C ILE A 63 3.72 -22.20 5.19
N GLU A 64 4.70 -22.90 5.75
CA GLU A 64 4.83 -23.10 7.20
C GLU A 64 4.97 -21.76 7.93
N LEU A 65 5.92 -20.92 7.49
CA LEU A 65 6.19 -19.61 8.07
C LEU A 65 4.99 -18.65 7.97
N TYR A 66 4.25 -18.69 6.85
CA TYR A 66 3.06 -17.85 6.64
C TYR A 66 1.89 -18.25 7.55
N ASN A 67 1.72 -19.56 7.79
CA ASN A 67 0.63 -20.07 8.61
C ASN A 67 0.88 -20.01 10.11
N ASP A 68 2.12 -19.72 10.51
CA ASP A 68 2.46 -19.46 11.90
C ASP A 68 2.04 -18.03 12.29
N PRO A 69 1.03 -17.86 13.17
CA PRO A 69 0.47 -16.57 13.52
C PRO A 69 1.49 -15.64 14.23
N ASP A 70 2.57 -16.20 14.80
CA ASP A 70 3.59 -15.43 15.51
C ASP A 70 4.52 -14.67 14.54
N ASN A 71 4.54 -15.02 13.25
CA ASN A 71 5.41 -14.39 12.26
C ASN A 71 4.83 -13.11 11.61
N GLY A 72 3.58 -12.75 11.89
CA GLY A 72 3.01 -11.47 11.47
C GLY A 72 2.64 -11.31 9.99
N TYR A 73 3.00 -12.25 9.09
CA TYR A 73 2.76 -12.16 7.64
C TYR A 73 1.28 -12.02 7.27
N GLN A 74 0.41 -12.87 7.83
CA GLN A 74 -1.04 -12.77 7.62
C GLN A 74 -1.61 -11.44 8.11
N GLY A 75 -1.07 -10.93 9.23
CA GLY A 75 -1.42 -9.63 9.74
C GLY A 75 -1.04 -8.51 8.77
N ALA A 76 0.16 -8.55 8.19
CA ALA A 76 0.59 -7.56 7.21
C ALA A 76 -0.30 -7.56 5.95
N ILE A 77 -0.63 -8.74 5.40
CA ILE A 77 -1.62 -8.88 4.30
C ILE A 77 -2.95 -8.23 4.67
N TRP A 78 -3.42 -8.44 5.90
CA TRP A 78 -4.68 -7.82 6.37
C TRP A 78 -4.63 -6.30 6.29
N TYR A 79 -3.55 -5.66 6.76
CA TYR A 79 -3.42 -4.19 6.70
C TYR A 79 -3.34 -3.67 5.26
N TYR A 80 -2.59 -4.36 4.38
CA TYR A 80 -2.49 -3.97 2.97
C TYR A 80 -3.83 -4.07 2.25
N ASN A 81 -4.63 -5.10 2.53
CA ASN A 81 -5.97 -5.24 1.98
C ASN A 81 -6.96 -4.23 2.57
N LEU A 82 -6.84 -3.92 3.86
CA LEU A 82 -7.76 -3.04 4.58
C LEU A 82 -7.80 -1.64 3.95
N VAL A 83 -6.64 -1.04 3.68
CA VAL A 83 -6.57 0.36 3.23
C VAL A 83 -6.93 0.57 1.76
N ASP A 84 -6.95 -0.50 0.95
CA ASP A 84 -7.41 -0.42 -0.45
C ASP A 84 -8.91 -0.73 -0.62
N ASN A 85 -9.51 -1.53 0.27
CA ASN A 85 -10.86 -2.08 0.06
C ASN A 85 -11.97 -1.47 0.93
N VAL A 86 -11.63 -0.62 1.91
CA VAL A 86 -12.62 -0.04 2.82
C VAL A 86 -13.13 1.30 2.28
N ASP A 87 -13.90 1.24 1.19
CA ASP A 87 -14.75 2.34 0.73
C ASP A 87 -16.21 1.84 0.68
N GLY A 88 -16.88 1.88 1.84
CA GLY A 88 -18.32 1.62 1.97
C GLY A 88 -18.70 0.19 2.38
N ALA A 89 -19.25 0.06 3.59
CA ALA A 89 -20.03 -1.08 4.10
C ALA A 89 -19.32 -2.39 4.52
N LEU A 90 -18.01 -2.41 4.74
CA LEU A 90 -17.32 -3.62 5.21
C LEU A 90 -16.38 -3.37 6.40
N ALA A 91 -16.96 -2.94 7.52
CA ALA A 91 -16.31 -3.09 8.82
C ALA A 91 -16.75 -4.41 9.47
N ALA A 92 -15.77 -5.22 9.85
CA ALA A 92 -15.84 -6.39 10.74
C ALA A 92 -16.31 -7.78 10.21
N ALA A 93 -16.75 -7.95 8.96
CA ALA A 93 -17.15 -9.28 8.43
C ALA A 93 -16.21 -9.87 7.34
N ALA A 94 -15.23 -9.09 6.89
CA ALA A 94 -14.80 -9.16 5.50
C ALA A 94 -13.68 -10.17 5.18
N MET A 95 -12.90 -10.67 6.15
CA MET A 95 -11.83 -11.63 5.83
C MET A 95 -12.34 -13.04 5.43
N ALA A 96 -13.61 -13.36 5.71
CA ALA A 96 -14.23 -14.62 5.28
C ALA A 96 -14.98 -14.50 3.93
N GLU A 97 -15.36 -13.29 3.50
CA GLU A 97 -16.20 -13.04 2.31
C GLU A 97 -15.50 -12.24 1.20
N ILE A 98 -14.51 -11.38 1.49
CA ILE A 98 -13.79 -10.57 0.48
C ILE A 98 -13.07 -11.45 -0.56
N VAL A 99 -12.74 -12.68 -0.20
CA VAL A 99 -12.09 -13.65 -1.09
C VAL A 99 -13.10 -14.40 -2.00
N SER A 100 -14.38 -14.42 -1.63
CA SER A 100 -15.40 -15.23 -2.36
C SER A 100 -16.25 -14.43 -3.33
N GLU A 101 -16.35 -13.10 -3.20
CA GLU A 101 -17.21 -12.31 -4.07
C GLU A 101 -16.42 -11.55 -5.12
N LYS A 102 -16.64 -11.92 -6.38
CA LYS A 102 -16.33 -11.08 -7.54
C LYS A 102 -17.16 -9.81 -7.43
N ILE A 103 -16.60 -8.77 -6.81
CA ILE A 103 -17.25 -7.46 -6.72
C ILE A 103 -17.56 -7.00 -8.16
N PRO A 104 -18.83 -6.65 -8.47
CA PRO A 104 -19.17 -6.16 -9.80
C PRO A 104 -18.46 -4.81 -10.03
N PHE A 105 -17.37 -4.86 -10.78
CA PHE A 105 -16.57 -3.73 -11.28
C PHE A 105 -17.40 -2.64 -12.01
N LEU A 106 -18.71 -2.77 -12.15
CA LEU A 106 -19.55 -1.88 -12.94
C LEU A 106 -20.41 -0.92 -12.10
N SER A 107 -20.33 -0.94 -10.76
CA SER A 107 -21.08 -0.01 -9.89
C SER A 107 -20.44 1.39 -9.77
N PHE A 108 -19.13 1.53 -10.06
CA PHE A 108 -18.42 2.82 -9.94
C PHE A 108 -18.74 3.83 -11.07
N LEU A 109 -19.31 3.37 -12.19
CA LEU A 109 -19.61 4.21 -13.36
C LEU A 109 -20.74 5.23 -13.11
N GLY A 110 -21.47 5.13 -11.99
CA GLY A 110 -22.59 6.01 -11.64
C GLY A 110 -22.21 7.34 -10.99
N SER A 111 -21.04 7.45 -10.36
CA SER A 111 -20.60 8.70 -9.71
C SER A 111 -19.09 8.68 -9.39
N LEU A 112 -18.26 9.13 -10.35
CA LEU A 112 -16.91 9.57 -10.03
C LEU A 112 -17.03 10.97 -9.42
N THR A 113 -17.04 11.05 -8.10
CA THR A 113 -17.04 12.32 -7.35
C THR A 113 -15.70 12.43 -6.64
N PRO A 114 -14.92 13.50 -6.90
CA PRO A 114 -13.71 13.78 -6.14
C PRO A 114 -14.00 13.77 -4.64
N LYS A 115 -13.16 13.06 -3.87
CA LYS A 115 -13.20 13.10 -2.40
C LYS A 115 -12.76 14.51 -1.94
N ALA A 116 -13.28 14.98 -0.81
CA ALA A 116 -12.83 16.25 -0.23
C ALA A 116 -11.37 16.14 0.25
N ASP A 117 -10.62 17.25 0.22
CA ASP A 117 -9.22 17.32 0.67
C ASP A 117 -9.03 16.76 2.09
N THR A 118 -9.97 17.01 3.01
CA THR A 118 -9.98 16.41 4.35
C THR A 118 -9.99 14.88 4.29
N THR A 119 -10.88 14.30 3.47
CA THR A 119 -11.01 12.83 3.34
C THR A 119 -9.75 12.22 2.77
N GLN A 120 -9.17 12.85 1.73
CA GLN A 120 -7.92 12.38 1.12
C GLN A 120 -6.74 12.50 2.10
N SER A 121 -6.67 13.60 2.86
CA SER A 121 -5.64 13.79 3.88
C SER A 121 -5.71 12.72 4.98
N VAL A 122 -6.93 12.41 5.43
CA VAL A 122 -7.18 11.34 6.41
C VAL A 122 -6.78 9.97 5.84
N ASP A 123 -7.17 9.67 4.60
CA ASP A 123 -6.83 8.39 3.96
C ASP A 123 -5.32 8.20 3.82
N LEU A 124 -4.60 9.23 3.36
CA LEU A 124 -3.14 9.23 3.28
C LEU A 124 -2.50 8.98 4.67
N CYS A 125 -2.95 9.68 5.71
CA CYS A 125 -2.45 9.45 7.07
C CYS A 125 -2.67 8.00 7.52
N LEU A 126 -3.84 7.41 7.25
CA LEU A 126 -4.17 6.05 7.67
C LEU A 126 -3.40 4.99 6.86
N LYS A 127 -3.16 5.21 5.57
CA LYS A 127 -2.27 4.36 4.75
C LYS A 127 -0.85 4.35 5.28
N ILE A 128 -0.32 5.49 5.70
CA ILE A 128 1.02 5.57 6.33
C ILE A 128 1.05 4.81 7.67
N VAL A 129 0.01 4.94 8.50
CA VAL A 129 -0.07 4.21 9.77
C VAL A 129 -0.22 2.70 9.54
N ALA A 130 -1.02 2.29 8.54
CA ALA A 130 -1.16 0.89 8.16
C ALA A 130 0.17 0.31 7.64
N GLU A 131 0.94 1.08 6.86
CA GLU A 131 2.29 0.71 6.44
C GLU A 131 3.19 0.48 7.65
N LEU A 132 3.21 1.40 8.61
CA LEU A 132 4.00 1.26 9.84
C LEU A 132 3.63 -0.01 10.62
N ILE A 133 2.33 -0.31 10.75
CA ILE A 133 1.86 -1.52 11.43
C ILE A 133 2.29 -2.78 10.65
N ALA A 134 2.08 -2.81 9.33
CA ALA A 134 2.43 -3.94 8.48
C ALA A 134 3.95 -4.19 8.49
N TYR A 135 4.76 -3.13 8.37
CA TYR A 135 6.21 -3.16 8.47
C TYR A 135 6.66 -3.72 9.83
N SER A 136 6.07 -3.24 10.93
CA SER A 136 6.39 -3.70 12.27
C SER A 136 6.11 -5.20 12.43
N LYS A 137 4.98 -5.67 11.88
CA LYS A 137 4.64 -7.11 11.88
C LYS A 137 5.62 -7.94 11.07
N LEU A 138 5.99 -7.50 9.87
CA LEU A 138 6.92 -8.23 8.99
C LEU A 138 8.34 -8.34 9.55
N ASN A 139 8.72 -7.42 10.43
CA ASN A 139 10.05 -7.41 11.05
C ASN A 139 10.02 -7.81 12.52
N GLY A 140 8.89 -8.30 13.03
CA GLY A 140 8.75 -8.75 14.42
C GLY A 140 9.00 -7.66 15.46
N LEU A 141 8.75 -6.40 15.11
CA LEU A 141 8.97 -5.26 16.00
C LEU A 141 7.88 -5.22 17.08
N PRO A 142 8.24 -5.16 18.37
CA PRO A 142 7.29 -5.25 19.47
C PRO A 142 6.50 -3.96 19.72
N ILE A 143 6.94 -2.83 19.15
CA ILE A 143 6.39 -1.49 19.39
C ILE A 143 6.36 -0.76 18.05
N LEU A 144 5.27 -0.04 17.78
CA LEU A 144 5.20 0.87 16.64
C LEU A 144 6.04 2.12 16.93
N ASN A 145 7.01 2.41 16.08
CA ASN A 145 7.95 3.50 16.27
C ASN A 145 8.07 4.33 14.97
N PRO A 146 7.44 5.51 14.89
CA PRO A 146 7.52 6.40 13.73
C PRO A 146 8.94 6.79 13.31
N GLY A 147 9.84 6.99 14.27
CA GLY A 147 11.21 7.38 14.00
C GLY A 147 12.02 6.26 13.35
N GLU A 148 11.91 5.04 13.89
CA GLU A 148 12.52 3.85 13.30
C GLU A 148 11.93 3.52 11.94
N PHE A 149 10.62 3.74 11.77
CA PHE A 149 9.94 3.55 10.51
C PHE A 149 10.51 4.43 9.39
N VAL A 150 10.66 5.74 9.61
CA VAL A 150 11.24 6.62 8.57
C VAL A 150 12.71 6.32 8.29
N THR A 151 13.49 5.89 9.30
CA THR A 151 14.86 5.41 9.08
C THR A 151 14.86 4.23 8.13
N ASN A 152 14.03 3.21 8.39
CA ASN A 152 13.94 2.03 7.51
C ASN A 152 13.38 2.36 6.12
N LEU A 153 12.43 3.28 6.03
CA LEU A 153 11.92 3.80 4.75
C LEU A 153 13.03 4.43 3.90
N THR A 154 14.07 4.98 4.54
CA THR A 154 15.21 5.58 3.85
C THR A 154 16.31 4.56 3.54
N GLU A 155 16.56 3.61 4.43
CA GLU A 155 17.74 2.74 4.39
C GLU A 155 17.46 1.36 3.78
N GLU A 156 16.24 0.82 3.97
CA GLU A 156 15.93 -0.59 3.73
C GLU A 156 14.82 -0.80 2.70
N TYR A 157 13.96 0.20 2.47
CA TYR A 157 12.88 0.08 1.49
C TYR A 157 13.44 -0.01 0.07
N SER A 158 13.08 -1.11 -0.60
CA SER A 158 13.39 -1.39 -2.00
C SER A 158 12.24 -2.18 -2.61
N GLY A 159 12.30 -2.43 -3.92
CA GLY A 159 11.40 -3.42 -4.50
C GLY A 159 9.93 -2.98 -4.47
N PRO A 160 8.99 -3.91 -4.20
CA PRO A 160 7.58 -3.59 -4.07
C PRO A 160 7.26 -2.64 -2.91
N SER A 161 8.00 -2.66 -1.79
CA SER A 161 7.75 -1.75 -0.66
C SER A 161 8.06 -0.29 -1.02
N LEU A 162 9.18 -0.05 -1.72
CA LEU A 162 9.54 1.30 -2.14
C LEU A 162 8.58 1.82 -3.22
N MET A 163 8.22 0.98 -4.19
CA MET A 163 7.22 1.32 -5.19
C MET A 163 5.84 1.61 -4.56
N ARG A 164 5.42 0.88 -3.52
CA ARG A 164 4.18 1.18 -2.78
C ARG A 164 4.19 2.60 -2.23
N MET A 165 5.29 2.98 -1.58
CA MET A 165 5.40 4.31 -0.96
C MET A 165 5.54 5.43 -2.00
N ALA A 166 6.21 5.17 -3.12
CA ALA A 166 6.24 6.10 -4.25
C ALA A 166 4.84 6.29 -4.86
N ALA A 167 4.10 5.20 -5.04
CA ALA A 167 2.72 5.23 -5.52
C ALA A 167 1.80 5.97 -4.54
N LEU A 168 1.94 5.78 -3.23
CA LEU A 168 1.21 6.52 -2.20
C LEU A 168 1.42 8.03 -2.33
N VAL A 169 2.68 8.48 -2.44
CA VAL A 169 2.98 9.92 -2.62
C VAL A 169 2.36 10.47 -3.90
N CYS A 170 2.39 9.69 -4.99
CA CYS A 170 1.84 10.12 -6.27
C CYS A 170 0.31 10.13 -6.29
N LEU A 171 -0.32 9.02 -5.92
CA LEU A 171 -1.74 8.73 -6.13
C LEU A 171 -2.64 9.23 -5.01
N ASP A 172 -2.13 9.29 -3.78
CA ASP A 172 -2.89 9.72 -2.59
C ASP A 172 -2.43 11.10 -2.06
N GLY A 173 -1.20 11.49 -2.40
CA GLY A 173 -0.67 12.84 -2.15
C GLY A 173 -0.90 13.77 -3.33
N LEU A 174 0.01 13.73 -4.30
CA LEU A 174 0.13 14.76 -5.34
C LEU A 174 -1.09 14.88 -6.25
N ILE A 175 -1.62 13.78 -6.80
CA ILE A 175 -2.77 13.87 -7.72
C ILE A 175 -4.01 14.44 -7.03
N PRO A 176 -4.48 13.92 -5.88
CA PRO A 176 -5.74 14.39 -5.27
C PRO A 176 -5.59 15.69 -4.46
N LEU A 177 -4.43 15.94 -3.83
CA LEU A 177 -4.23 17.07 -2.94
C LEU A 177 -3.39 18.20 -3.57
N GLY A 178 -2.75 17.94 -4.72
CA GLY A 178 -1.93 18.91 -5.43
C GLY A 178 -0.49 19.04 -4.88
N PRO A 179 0.30 20.00 -5.41
CA PRO A 179 1.71 20.13 -5.08
C PRO A 179 1.98 20.47 -3.61
N ASP A 180 1.02 21.11 -2.93
CA ASP A 180 1.12 21.50 -1.52
C ASP A 180 0.51 20.45 -0.57
N PHE A 181 0.36 19.18 -0.99
CA PHE A 181 -0.36 18.15 -0.23
C PHE A 181 0.14 17.99 1.22
N LEU A 182 1.45 18.07 1.46
CA LEU A 182 2.01 17.96 2.81
C LEU A 182 1.46 19.04 3.75
N GLN A 183 1.32 20.27 3.25
CA GLN A 183 0.75 21.38 4.00
C GLN A 183 -0.74 21.17 4.23
N LYS A 184 -1.50 20.73 3.21
CA LYS A 184 -2.93 20.46 3.35
C LYS A 184 -3.23 19.38 4.39
N VAL A 185 -2.43 18.31 4.42
CA VAL A 185 -2.56 17.26 5.43
C VAL A 185 -2.25 17.81 6.81
N GLN A 186 -1.17 18.60 6.95
CA GLN A 186 -0.84 19.26 8.22
C GLN A 186 -1.97 20.19 8.70
N ASP A 187 -2.53 21.01 7.81
CA ASP A 187 -3.64 21.91 8.11
C ASP A 187 -4.90 21.13 8.54
N THR A 188 -5.16 19.98 7.93
CA THR A 188 -6.25 19.07 8.33
C THR A 188 -6.03 18.53 9.74
N LEU A 189 -4.82 18.05 10.03
CA LEU A 189 -4.45 17.55 11.36
C LEU A 189 -4.49 18.65 12.45
N ASP A 190 -4.14 19.89 12.11
CA ASP A 190 -4.11 20.98 13.10
C ASP A 190 -5.47 21.68 13.25
N GLY A 191 -6.27 21.73 12.19
CA GLY A 191 -7.57 22.39 12.16
C GLY A 191 -8.73 21.51 12.63
N GLU A 192 -8.90 20.34 12.02
CA GLU A 192 -10.01 19.43 12.31
C GLU A 192 -9.68 18.42 13.43
N GLY A 193 -8.39 18.10 13.58
CA GLY A 193 -7.91 17.21 14.63
C GLY A 193 -8.53 15.82 14.57
N GLU A 194 -8.83 15.25 15.73
CA GLU A 194 -9.44 13.91 15.87
C GLU A 194 -10.81 13.80 15.17
N SER A 195 -11.55 14.91 15.05
CA SER A 195 -12.88 14.90 14.44
C SER A 195 -12.88 14.50 12.96
N ALA A 196 -11.77 14.72 12.25
CA ALA A 196 -11.60 14.30 10.87
C ALA A 196 -11.61 12.76 10.69
N PHE A 197 -11.32 12.01 11.76
CA PHE A 197 -11.19 10.55 11.74
C PHE A 197 -12.42 9.82 12.29
N ALA A 198 -13.35 10.52 12.94
CA ALA A 198 -14.40 9.92 13.77
C ALA A 198 -15.31 8.93 13.01
N ASP A 199 -15.59 9.20 11.74
CA ASP A 199 -16.44 8.35 10.88
C ASP A 199 -15.62 7.52 9.87
N ASN A 200 -14.29 7.52 9.97
CA ASN A 200 -13.43 6.79 9.05
C ASN A 200 -13.36 5.30 9.46
N ALA A 201 -13.78 4.42 8.55
CA ALA A 201 -13.85 2.98 8.81
C ALA A 201 -12.47 2.31 8.95
N VAL A 202 -11.44 2.79 8.23
CA VAL A 202 -10.06 2.31 8.39
C VAL A 202 -9.54 2.70 9.77
N PHE A 203 -9.76 3.95 10.20
CA PHE A 203 -9.38 4.39 11.55
C PHE A 203 -10.06 3.52 12.61
N GLY A 204 -11.37 3.28 12.49
CA GLY A 204 -12.09 2.37 13.40
C GLY A 204 -11.48 0.97 13.45
N ALA A 205 -11.07 0.41 12.31
CA ALA A 205 -10.48 -0.92 12.22
C ALA A 205 -9.06 -1.04 12.80
N ILE A 206 -8.25 0.03 12.79
CA ILE A 206 -6.86 0.00 13.27
C ILE A 206 -6.63 0.71 14.60
N SER A 207 -7.62 1.44 15.11
CA SER A 207 -7.52 2.29 16.31
C SER A 207 -7.00 1.55 17.56
N ASP A 208 -7.42 0.29 17.74
CA ASP A 208 -6.99 -0.56 18.85
C ASP A 208 -5.52 -0.99 18.75
N THR A 209 -4.95 -1.02 17.53
CA THR A 209 -3.54 -1.37 17.30
C THR A 209 -2.60 -0.19 17.51
N ILE A 210 -3.09 1.04 17.31
CA ILE A 210 -2.31 2.26 17.56
C ILE A 210 -1.98 2.34 19.07
N PRO A 211 -0.73 2.57 19.48
CA PRO A 211 -0.37 2.55 20.90
C PRO A 211 -0.88 3.80 21.66
N GLY A 212 -0.99 3.66 22.98
CA GLY A 212 -1.34 4.76 23.89
C GLY A 212 -2.83 5.16 23.85
N ASP A 213 -3.22 6.11 24.71
CA ASP A 213 -4.59 6.66 24.72
C ASP A 213 -4.76 7.76 23.67
N ASP A 214 -3.67 8.45 23.30
CA ASP A 214 -3.65 9.52 22.29
C ASP A 214 -3.40 8.96 20.88
N LYS A 215 -4.41 8.29 20.33
CA LYS A 215 -4.34 7.68 18.98
C LYS A 215 -4.08 8.71 17.91
N PHE A 216 -4.72 9.87 18.02
CA PHE A 216 -4.60 10.95 17.08
C PHE A 216 -3.20 11.61 17.14
N GLY A 217 -2.65 11.81 18.34
CA GLY A 217 -1.26 12.24 18.52
C GLY A 217 -0.27 11.30 17.85
N PHE A 218 -0.47 9.99 17.97
CA PHE A 218 0.36 8.99 17.27
C PHE A 218 0.26 9.08 15.74
N ILE A 219 -0.95 9.28 15.19
CA ILE A 219 -1.14 9.48 13.74
C ILE A 219 -0.39 10.73 13.27
N ARG A 220 -0.52 11.86 14.00
CA ARG A 220 0.19 13.10 13.70
C ARG A 220 1.71 12.91 13.77
N GLU A 221 2.21 12.24 14.80
CA GLU A 221 3.63 11.92 14.95
C GLU A 221 4.13 11.06 13.79
N THR A 222 3.35 10.06 13.39
CA THR A 222 3.67 9.16 12.28
C THR A 222 3.78 9.91 10.97
N PHE A 223 2.78 10.75 10.65
CA PHE A 223 2.83 11.59 9.46
C PHE A 223 4.02 12.54 9.49
N GLY A 224 4.23 13.24 10.62
CA GLY A 224 5.35 14.16 10.82
C GLY A 224 6.72 13.51 10.62
N ALA A 225 6.88 12.25 11.05
CA ALA A 225 8.12 11.51 10.85
C ALA A 225 8.43 11.28 9.36
N VAL A 226 7.43 10.97 8.53
CA VAL A 226 7.63 10.64 7.10
C VAL A 226 7.58 11.84 6.16
N GLN A 227 7.13 13.02 6.61
CA GLN A 227 7.04 14.24 5.78
C GLN A 227 8.35 14.55 5.05
N GLY A 228 9.48 14.51 5.76
CA GLY A 228 10.79 14.80 5.15
C GLY A 228 11.20 13.80 4.08
N TRP A 229 10.81 12.53 4.23
CA TRP A 229 11.04 11.52 3.20
C TRP A 229 10.19 11.78 1.95
N MET A 230 8.89 12.09 2.12
CA MET A 230 8.00 12.41 1.00
C MET A 230 8.43 13.68 0.25
N ASP A 231 8.80 14.74 0.98
CA ASP A 231 9.31 15.99 0.40
C ASP A 231 10.59 15.75 -0.42
N ASN A 232 11.53 14.95 0.12
CA ASN A 232 12.74 14.58 -0.59
C ASN A 232 12.44 13.77 -1.87
N LEU A 233 11.49 12.82 -1.83
CA LEU A 233 11.10 12.05 -3.01
C LEU A 233 10.57 13.00 -4.10
N VAL A 234 9.63 13.87 -3.74
CA VAL A 234 9.04 14.87 -4.65
C VAL A 234 10.12 15.77 -5.25
N GLY A 235 11.00 16.31 -4.41
CA GLY A 235 12.07 17.21 -4.85
C GLY A 235 13.15 16.53 -5.71
N SER A 236 13.48 15.26 -5.43
CA SER A 236 14.56 14.55 -6.11
C SER A 236 14.26 14.20 -7.57
N VAL A 237 12.99 13.95 -7.90
CA VAL A 237 12.53 13.61 -9.26
C VAL A 237 11.78 14.77 -9.92
N GLY A 238 11.52 15.85 -9.18
CA GLY A 238 10.76 17.01 -9.66
C GLY A 238 9.30 16.67 -9.92
N LEU A 239 8.68 15.89 -9.02
CA LEU A 239 7.32 15.41 -9.18
C LEU A 239 6.32 16.57 -9.10
N THR A 240 5.43 16.62 -10.08
CA THR A 240 4.22 17.46 -10.08
C THR A 240 3.00 16.61 -10.46
N PRO A 241 1.77 17.02 -10.11
CA PRO A 241 0.56 16.33 -10.56
C PRO A 241 0.53 16.14 -12.09
N GLU A 242 0.98 17.14 -12.85
CA GLU A 242 1.05 17.09 -14.31
C GLU A 242 2.09 16.07 -14.78
N SER A 243 3.28 16.02 -14.16
CA SER A 243 4.32 15.06 -14.55
C SER A 243 3.86 13.60 -14.36
N ILE A 244 3.06 13.34 -13.33
CA ILE A 244 2.49 12.03 -13.04
C ILE A 244 1.34 11.75 -14.03
N PHE A 245 0.48 12.74 -14.25
CA PHE A 245 -0.61 12.64 -15.22
C PHE A 245 -0.10 12.38 -16.64
N ASP A 246 0.97 13.04 -17.10
CA ASP A 246 1.54 12.81 -18.43
C ASP A 246 2.03 11.37 -18.60
N LYS A 247 2.45 10.72 -17.50
CA LYS A 247 2.94 9.34 -17.50
C LYS A 247 1.81 8.32 -17.45
N ILE A 248 0.74 8.60 -16.68
CA ILE A 248 -0.42 7.71 -16.51
C ILE A 248 -1.46 7.92 -17.63
N GLY A 249 -1.71 9.18 -18.00
CA GLY A 249 -2.71 9.66 -18.96
C GLY A 249 -2.46 9.23 -20.40
N GLY A 250 -1.26 8.72 -20.73
CA GLY A 250 -1.01 8.06 -22.02
C GLY A 250 -1.93 6.88 -22.35
N PHE A 251 -2.67 6.37 -21.35
CA PHE A 251 -3.63 5.27 -21.50
C PHE A 251 -5.11 5.71 -21.39
N ILE A 252 -5.39 6.97 -21.04
CA ILE A 252 -6.76 7.44 -20.78
C ILE A 252 -6.97 8.86 -21.35
N ASP A 253 -7.90 8.98 -22.30
CA ASP A 253 -8.23 10.23 -22.99
C ASP A 253 -9.09 11.12 -22.08
N PHE A 254 -8.45 11.89 -21.19
CA PHE A 254 -9.11 12.87 -20.32
C PHE A 254 -8.88 14.30 -20.83
N SER A 255 -9.85 15.18 -20.61
CA SER A 255 -9.70 16.61 -20.87
C SER A 255 -8.77 17.28 -19.84
N ASP A 256 -8.03 18.31 -20.25
CA ASP A 256 -7.01 19.04 -19.47
C ASP A 256 -7.45 19.51 -18.06
N ASP A 257 -8.75 19.65 -17.78
CA ASP A 257 -9.31 20.09 -16.50
C ASP A 257 -9.77 18.93 -15.56
N ALA A 258 -9.25 17.71 -15.73
CA ALA A 258 -9.82 16.51 -15.10
C ALA A 258 -8.98 15.84 -13.99
N LEU A 259 -7.95 16.50 -13.41
CA LEU A 259 -7.09 15.88 -12.38
C LEU A 259 -7.87 15.28 -11.21
N ASP A 260 -8.91 15.97 -10.72
CA ASP A 260 -9.76 15.46 -9.63
C ASP A 260 -10.57 14.21 -10.03
N VAL A 261 -11.00 14.13 -11.30
CA VAL A 261 -11.71 12.96 -11.86
C VAL A 261 -10.74 11.81 -12.07
N VAL A 262 -9.49 12.10 -12.44
CA VAL A 262 -8.41 11.12 -12.59
C VAL A 262 -8.04 10.55 -11.22
N ALA A 263 -7.88 11.38 -10.19
CA ALA A 263 -7.70 10.93 -8.81
C ALA A 263 -8.80 9.94 -8.40
N ALA A 264 -10.07 10.34 -8.56
CA ALA A 264 -11.20 9.48 -8.23
C ALA A 264 -11.23 8.18 -9.06
N PHE A 265 -10.83 8.24 -10.33
CA PHE A 265 -10.75 7.07 -11.19
C PHE A 265 -9.63 6.12 -10.75
N LEU A 266 -8.42 6.62 -10.51
CA LEU A 266 -7.27 5.82 -10.07
C LEU A 266 -7.52 5.18 -8.71
N ASP A 267 -8.04 5.95 -7.74
CA ASP A 267 -8.46 5.44 -6.42
C ASP A 267 -9.43 4.26 -6.54
N LYS A 268 -10.41 4.34 -7.45
CA LYS A 268 -11.44 3.29 -7.62
C LYS A 268 -10.99 2.09 -8.45
N THR A 269 -9.90 2.20 -9.20
CA THR A 269 -9.53 1.21 -10.22
C THR A 269 -8.13 0.65 -10.04
N THR A 270 -7.39 1.15 -9.04
CA THR A 270 -6.09 0.64 -8.65
C THR A 270 -6.13 0.11 -7.22
N ASN A 271 -5.53 -1.06 -7.01
CA ASN A 271 -5.33 -1.67 -5.69
C ASN A 271 -3.83 -1.82 -5.45
N TYR A 272 -3.09 -0.72 -5.61
CA TYR A 272 -1.64 -0.76 -5.65
C TYR A 272 -1.05 -1.11 -4.27
N PHE A 273 -1.72 -0.74 -3.18
CA PHE A 273 -1.27 -0.98 -1.82
C PHE A 273 -1.37 -2.46 -1.47
N GLN A 274 -2.49 -3.10 -1.83
CA GLN A 274 -2.68 -4.55 -1.78
C GLN A 274 -1.68 -5.28 -2.69
N HIS A 275 -1.57 -4.87 -3.96
CA HIS A 275 -0.75 -5.57 -4.96
C HIS A 275 0.71 -5.63 -4.55
N THR A 276 1.29 -4.46 -4.26
CA THR A 276 2.68 -4.36 -3.79
C THR A 276 2.85 -4.88 -2.36
N GLY A 277 1.80 -4.78 -1.53
CA GLY A 277 1.69 -5.39 -0.20
C GLY A 277 1.95 -6.90 -0.24
N THR A 278 1.16 -7.61 -1.05
CA THR A 278 1.30 -9.05 -1.25
C THR A 278 2.70 -9.42 -1.74
N GLN A 279 3.25 -8.68 -2.70
CA GLN A 279 4.62 -8.92 -3.18
C GLN A 279 5.68 -8.66 -2.11
N SER A 280 5.49 -7.66 -1.25
CA SER A 280 6.41 -7.35 -0.14
C SER A 280 6.42 -8.46 0.91
N VAL A 281 5.24 -8.98 1.26
CA VAL A 281 5.10 -10.13 2.16
C VAL A 281 5.75 -11.37 1.56
N ALA A 282 5.44 -11.68 0.30
CA ALA A 282 6.01 -12.82 -0.40
C ALA A 282 7.54 -12.73 -0.45
N ARG A 283 8.10 -11.55 -0.72
CA ARG A 283 9.55 -11.34 -0.75
C ARG A 283 10.21 -11.70 0.58
N LYS A 284 9.77 -11.06 1.66
CA LYS A 284 10.33 -11.30 3.01
C LYS A 284 10.18 -12.76 3.44
N LEU A 285 9.04 -13.37 3.10
CA LEU A 285 8.75 -14.76 3.42
C LEU A 285 9.67 -15.73 2.66
N ILE A 286 9.85 -15.50 1.36
CA ILE A 286 10.69 -16.34 0.49
C ILE A 286 12.17 -16.21 0.89
N GLU A 287 12.64 -14.99 1.16
CA GLU A 287 14.02 -14.75 1.65
C GLU A 287 14.30 -15.57 2.90
N ARG A 288 13.41 -15.45 3.92
CA ARG A 288 13.55 -16.23 5.16
C ARG A 288 13.41 -17.73 4.92
N ALA A 289 12.47 -18.17 4.09
CA ALA A 289 12.29 -19.58 3.77
C ALA A 289 13.53 -20.18 3.11
N ALA A 290 14.17 -19.44 2.19
CA ALA A 290 15.38 -19.85 1.50
C ALA A 290 16.61 -19.93 2.41
N GLU A 291 16.67 -19.10 3.45
CA GLU A 291 17.71 -19.17 4.50
C GLU A 291 17.53 -20.37 5.44
N GLU A 292 16.27 -20.79 5.69
CA GLU A 292 15.96 -21.86 6.64
C GLU A 292 15.99 -23.28 6.05
N VAL A 293 16.01 -23.43 4.72
CA VAL A 293 16.12 -24.74 4.04
C VAL A 293 17.53 -25.03 3.53
#